data_AF-A0A2G9Z5M1-F1
#
_entry.id   AF-A0A2G9Z5M1-F1
#
_cell.length_a   1.000
_cell.length_b   1.000
_cell.length_c   1.000
_cell.angle_alpha   90.00
_cell.angle_beta   90.00
_cell.angle_gamma   90.00
#
_symmetry.space_group_name_H-M   'P 1'
#
loop_
_entity.id
_entity.type
_entity.pdbx_description
1 polymer ?
#
loop_
_entity_poly.entity_id
_entity_poly.type
_entity_poly.pdbx_seq_one_letter_code
_entity_poly.pdbx_strand_id
1 'polypeptide(L)'
;MEGIGLSCTENIFICYFIFIVYFILIILYTEITYMQMINFKHTKNVSILALGAESAGNFSIYLSHPYHSLLNKERCLIVETERSNGKIYFSKDFGDLLEETNWKKYQKKVLSYLKDNKIKPEIILTDLHPLYKTTVWGKELAKKYNAKHISIQHHFAHIFSAIGDKLINYPNHQLPITNYGIAMDGTGFGTDEKIWGGEIFQVESRKNKAESIKRIGHLENQVMIGGDLAVREPARIVLSILNKFMDKISIYQYMEKFYTSNQFELIYNQLQQNFNCLETSSIGRVLDAVSILLGFCGNVRKYKHEPIDLLEKNSTLPYSDLKPKIIFDEKEKKHILLTTPLFEYLLKNIKKDKRRLAATAQFYIAEGLYEILLKCHPEFISGSKKMPKPAYWTSRQVRHDNFFISGGIANNKIISSFLESKGVYGSKLTPRGDAGISFGQIIYHLFN
;
A
#
# COMPACT_ATOMS: atom_id res chain seq x y z
N MET A 1 62.55 12.08 -1.79
CA MET A 1 62.97 10.70 -2.10
C MET A 1 62.75 9.89 -0.84
N GLU A 2 61.84 8.93 -0.73
CA GLU A 2 60.92 8.28 -1.65
C GLU A 2 59.65 7.93 -0.87
N GLY A 3 58.48 8.13 -1.48
CA GLY A 3 57.20 7.67 -0.94
C GLY A 3 56.91 6.28 -1.47
N ILE A 4 56.60 5.35 -0.57
CA ILE A 4 56.06 4.03 -0.92
C ILE A 4 54.54 4.17 -0.97
N GLY A 5 54.01 4.14 -2.19
CA GLY A 5 52.58 4.08 -2.47
C GLY A 5 52.03 2.71 -2.13
N LEU A 6 51.09 2.67 -1.19
CA LEU A 6 50.16 1.54 -1.04
C LEU A 6 49.12 1.64 -2.16
N SER A 7 49.05 0.59 -2.97
CA SER A 7 48.24 0.52 -4.18
C SER A 7 46.75 0.44 -3.86
N CYS A 8 45.93 1.15 -4.64
CA CYS A 8 44.46 1.15 -4.57
C CYS A 8 43.80 -0.24 -4.67
N THR A 9 44.55 -1.29 -5.02
CA THR A 9 44.04 -2.65 -5.23
C THR A 9 43.81 -3.44 -3.94
N GLU A 10 44.54 -3.16 -2.86
CA GLU A 10 44.37 -3.90 -1.58
C GLU A 10 43.13 -3.45 -0.81
N ASN A 11 42.77 -2.16 -0.88
CA ASN A 11 41.53 -1.64 -0.28
C ASN A 11 40.26 -2.11 -1.00
N ILE A 12 40.34 -2.40 -2.30
CA ILE A 12 39.21 -2.95 -3.05
C ILE A 12 38.95 -4.39 -2.63
N PHE A 13 40.00 -5.19 -2.39
CA PHE A 13 39.85 -6.58 -1.94
C PHE A 13 39.24 -6.68 -0.54
N ILE A 14 39.64 -5.82 0.40
CA ILE A 14 39.07 -5.79 1.75
C ILE A 14 37.60 -5.33 1.71
N CYS A 15 37.26 -4.32 0.91
CA CYS A 15 35.87 -3.89 0.72
C CYS A 15 35.01 -4.96 0.04
N TYR A 16 35.54 -5.68 -0.95
CA TYR A 16 34.81 -6.78 -1.61
C TYR A 16 34.64 -7.99 -0.69
N PHE A 17 35.63 -8.29 0.15
CA PHE A 17 35.54 -9.38 1.13
C PHE A 17 34.56 -9.04 2.26
N ILE A 18 34.52 -7.79 2.74
CA ILE A 18 33.50 -7.33 3.69
C ILE A 18 32.11 -7.35 3.04
N PHE A 19 31.97 -6.94 1.78
CA PHE A 19 30.69 -6.98 1.07
C PHE A 19 30.22 -8.42 0.84
N ILE A 20 31.11 -9.34 0.46
CA ILE A 20 30.79 -10.77 0.28
C ILE A 20 30.50 -11.43 1.62
N VAL A 21 31.22 -11.12 2.71
CA VAL A 21 30.90 -11.66 4.04
C VAL A 21 29.58 -11.10 4.56
N TYR A 22 29.24 -9.82 4.28
CA TYR A 22 27.93 -9.24 4.60
C TYR A 22 26.81 -9.85 3.74
N PHE A 23 27.07 -10.12 2.45
CA PHE A 23 26.11 -10.75 1.54
C PHE A 23 25.93 -12.24 1.84
N ILE A 24 26.99 -12.95 2.24
CA ILE A 24 26.97 -14.35 2.68
C ILE A 24 26.32 -14.44 4.06
N LEU A 25 26.50 -13.48 4.98
CA LEU A 25 25.69 -13.40 6.20
C LEU A 25 24.22 -13.12 5.89
N ILE A 26 23.89 -12.25 4.93
CA ILE A 26 22.50 -11.99 4.52
C ILE A 26 21.86 -13.22 3.84
N ILE A 27 22.64 -14.04 3.13
CA ILE A 27 22.16 -15.26 2.47
C ILE A 27 22.11 -16.47 3.44
N LEU A 28 22.91 -16.48 4.52
CA LEU A 28 22.88 -17.53 5.55
C LEU A 28 21.88 -17.25 6.70
N TYR A 29 21.19 -16.11 6.71
CA TYR A 29 20.09 -15.83 7.63
C TYR A 29 18.72 -16.31 7.11
N THR A 30 18.65 -17.57 6.65
CA THR A 30 17.38 -18.29 6.54
C THR A 30 17.18 -19.12 7.79
N GLU A 31 16.76 -18.50 8.88
CA GLU A 31 16.04 -19.09 10.04
C GLU A 31 15.99 -18.05 11.17
N ILE A 32 15.09 -17.07 11.08
CA ILE A 32 14.76 -16.22 12.24
C ILE A 32 13.29 -16.43 12.58
N THR A 33 13.06 -17.25 13.60
CA THR A 33 11.85 -17.18 14.42
C THR A 33 11.95 -15.92 15.28
N TYR A 34 11.17 -14.89 14.96
CA TYR A 34 11.05 -13.73 15.84
C TYR A 34 10.06 -14.06 16.96
N MET A 35 10.57 -14.25 18.18
CA MET A 35 9.78 -14.32 19.42
C MET A 35 9.44 -12.90 19.87
N GLN A 36 8.23 -12.39 19.60
CA GLN A 36 7.88 -11.00 19.92
C GLN A 36 6.47 -10.88 20.55
N MET A 37 6.32 -9.97 21.49
CA MET A 37 5.10 -9.82 22.28
C MET A 37 4.17 -8.79 21.66
N ILE A 38 2.89 -9.12 21.46
CA ILE A 38 1.83 -8.14 21.16
C ILE A 38 0.58 -8.49 21.99
N ASN A 39 0.28 -7.62 22.95
CA ASN A 39 -0.80 -7.86 23.91
C ASN A 39 -2.20 -7.77 23.31
N PHE A 40 -2.86 -8.92 23.15
CA PHE A 40 -4.29 -9.05 22.82
C PHE A 40 -5.09 -9.75 23.94
N LYS A 41 -6.37 -9.42 24.11
CA LYS A 41 -7.23 -10.08 25.12
C LYS A 41 -8.08 -11.16 24.46
N HIS A 42 -7.63 -12.42 24.51
CA HIS A 42 -8.48 -13.58 24.27
C HIS A 42 -8.48 -14.55 25.45
N THR A 43 -9.62 -15.17 25.70
CA THR A 43 -9.88 -16.06 26.85
C THR A 43 -10.19 -17.50 26.43
N LYS A 44 -10.09 -17.86 25.14
CA LYS A 44 -10.34 -19.20 24.60
C LYS A 44 -9.29 -19.58 23.55
N ASN A 45 -9.04 -20.87 23.41
CA ASN A 45 -8.27 -21.43 22.29
C ASN A 45 -9.01 -21.11 20.99
N VAL A 46 -8.42 -20.31 20.11
CA VAL A 46 -8.99 -19.92 18.82
C VAL A 46 -7.96 -20.13 17.72
N SER A 47 -8.40 -20.66 16.58
CA SER A 47 -7.62 -20.67 15.34
C SER A 47 -8.26 -19.83 14.24
N ILE A 48 -7.46 -18.97 13.62
CA ILE A 48 -7.91 -18.02 12.59
C ILE A 48 -7.09 -18.26 11.33
N LEU A 49 -7.76 -18.37 10.19
CA LEU A 49 -7.14 -18.42 8.86
C LEU A 49 -7.47 -17.13 8.10
N ALA A 50 -6.46 -16.40 7.65
CA ALA A 50 -6.61 -15.24 6.78
C ALA A 50 -6.11 -15.56 5.38
N LEU A 51 -6.91 -15.29 4.34
CA LEU A 51 -6.64 -15.69 2.96
C LEU A 51 -6.05 -14.57 2.08
N GLY A 52 -5.89 -13.35 2.61
CA GLY A 52 -5.28 -12.27 1.84
C GLY A 52 -6.12 -11.77 0.66
N ALA A 53 -5.50 -10.97 -0.20
CA ALA A 53 -6.07 -10.52 -1.48
C ALA A 53 -5.67 -11.48 -2.62
N GLU A 54 -6.43 -11.49 -3.71
CA GLU A 54 -6.08 -12.35 -4.87
C GLU A 54 -4.90 -11.80 -5.69
N SER A 55 -4.66 -10.49 -5.61
CA SER A 55 -3.65 -9.80 -6.42
C SER A 55 -2.19 -10.12 -5.99
N ALA A 56 -2.01 -10.68 -4.80
CA ALA A 56 -0.77 -11.29 -4.30
C ALA A 56 -1.13 -12.38 -3.29
N GLY A 57 -1.09 -13.64 -3.71
CA GLY A 57 -1.57 -14.77 -2.93
C GLY A 57 -0.71 -15.02 -1.69
N ASN A 58 -1.25 -14.75 -0.52
CA ASN A 58 -0.62 -15.07 0.76
C ASN A 58 -1.69 -15.49 1.76
N PHE A 59 -1.31 -16.27 2.78
CA PHE A 59 -2.20 -16.62 3.86
C PHE A 59 -1.47 -16.54 5.19
N SER A 60 -2.24 -16.26 6.24
CA SER A 60 -1.75 -16.23 7.60
C SER A 60 -2.62 -17.08 8.50
N ILE A 61 -2.04 -17.66 9.54
CA ILE A 61 -2.78 -18.44 10.54
C ILE A 61 -2.38 -17.99 11.94
N TYR A 62 -3.37 -17.65 12.77
CA TYR A 62 -3.19 -17.36 14.19
C TYR A 62 -3.66 -18.52 15.07
N LEU A 63 -2.89 -18.84 16.11
CA LEU A 63 -3.19 -19.88 17.12
C LEU A 63 -2.91 -19.34 18.54
N SER A 64 -3.85 -19.48 19.48
CA SER A 64 -3.76 -18.91 20.84
C SER A 64 -3.29 -19.85 21.99
N HIS A 65 -2.34 -20.77 21.73
CA HIS A 65 -1.67 -21.68 22.71
C HIS A 65 -2.40 -22.98 23.18
N PRO A 66 -1.68 -24.08 23.54
CA PRO A 66 -0.50 -24.66 22.90
C PRO A 66 -0.91 -25.85 22.00
N TYR A 67 -1.05 -25.63 20.69
CA TYR A 67 -0.84 -26.72 19.74
C TYR A 67 0.67 -27.01 19.75
N HIS A 68 1.08 -28.07 20.45
CA HIS A 68 2.48 -28.49 20.55
C HIS A 68 3.15 -28.58 19.17
N SER A 69 4.37 -28.04 19.08
CA SER A 69 5.47 -28.37 18.16
C SER A 69 5.27 -28.35 16.62
N LEU A 70 4.10 -28.02 16.08
CA LEU A 70 3.82 -28.32 14.66
C LEU A 70 4.14 -27.23 13.65
N LEU A 71 4.27 -25.96 14.06
CA LEU A 71 4.62 -24.90 13.12
C LEU A 71 6.07 -25.11 12.64
N ASN A 72 6.21 -25.73 11.47
CA ASN A 72 7.47 -25.82 10.74
C ASN A 72 8.10 -24.42 10.64
N LYS A 73 9.43 -24.34 10.84
CA LYS A 73 10.26 -23.13 10.97
C LYS A 73 10.23 -22.12 9.80
N GLU A 74 9.34 -22.27 8.83
CA GLU A 74 9.16 -21.27 7.77
C GLU A 74 8.41 -20.06 8.34
N ARG A 75 9.07 -18.89 8.41
CA ARG A 75 8.53 -17.55 8.76
C ARG A 75 7.34 -17.54 9.72
N CYS A 76 7.55 -17.94 10.97
CA CYS A 76 6.61 -17.68 12.06
C CYS A 76 6.93 -16.35 12.75
N LEU A 77 5.92 -15.48 12.85
CA LEU A 77 5.91 -14.31 13.72
C LEU A 77 5.18 -14.72 15.00
N ILE A 78 5.86 -14.70 16.14
CA ILE A 78 5.22 -14.98 17.42
C ILE A 78 4.59 -13.67 17.92
N VAL A 79 3.40 -13.78 18.51
CA VAL A 79 2.60 -12.65 19.00
C VAL A 79 2.11 -13.01 20.39
N GLU A 80 2.87 -12.65 21.43
CA GLU A 80 2.51 -12.98 22.82
C GLU A 80 1.44 -12.03 23.37
N THR A 81 0.36 -12.60 23.90
CA THR A 81 -0.77 -11.84 24.45
C THR A 81 -0.84 -11.99 25.97
N GLU A 82 -1.32 -10.99 26.73
CA GLU A 82 -1.34 -10.97 28.22
C GLU A 82 -1.92 -12.24 28.88
N ARG A 83 -2.70 -13.05 28.16
CA ARG A 83 -3.32 -14.28 28.67
C ARG A 83 -3.03 -15.54 27.85
N SER A 84 -2.38 -15.41 26.68
CA SER A 84 -2.06 -16.55 25.82
C SER A 84 -0.89 -16.24 24.87
N ASN A 85 0.11 -17.12 24.79
CA ASN A 85 1.21 -16.98 23.85
C ASN A 85 0.74 -17.37 22.43
N GLY A 86 0.21 -16.38 21.70
CA GLY A 86 -0.27 -16.54 20.33
C GLY A 86 0.87 -16.69 19.32
N LYS A 87 0.64 -17.41 18.22
CA LYS A 87 1.59 -17.49 17.10
C LYS A 87 0.88 -17.18 15.79
N ILE A 88 1.51 -16.35 14.96
CA ILE A 88 1.09 -16.08 13.59
C ILE A 88 2.07 -16.75 12.63
N TYR A 89 1.60 -17.72 11.87
CA TYR A 89 2.28 -18.15 10.66
C TYR A 89 1.94 -17.20 9.52
N PHE A 90 2.95 -16.78 8.75
CA PHE A 90 2.77 -15.95 7.57
C PHE A 90 3.45 -16.62 6.37
N SER A 91 2.66 -16.96 5.35
CA SER A 91 3.18 -17.68 4.18
C SER A 91 4.09 -16.81 3.32
N LYS A 92 4.86 -17.46 2.45
CA LYS A 92 5.43 -16.77 1.29
C LYS A 92 4.34 -16.28 0.33
N ASP A 93 4.71 -15.36 -0.54
CA ASP A 93 3.88 -14.90 -1.65
C ASP A 93 3.82 -15.98 -2.75
N PHE A 94 2.61 -16.22 -3.26
CA PHE A 94 2.28 -17.13 -4.36
C PHE A 94 2.09 -16.39 -5.69
N GLY A 95 2.22 -15.07 -5.71
CA GLY A 95 1.99 -14.25 -6.90
C GLY A 95 0.51 -14.01 -7.18
N ASP A 96 0.20 -13.53 -8.38
CA ASP A 96 -1.17 -13.21 -8.77
C ASP A 96 -2.03 -14.48 -8.88
N LEU A 97 -3.09 -14.57 -8.07
CA LEU A 97 -3.98 -15.73 -8.00
C LEU A 97 -5.01 -15.76 -9.14
N LEU A 98 -5.07 -14.72 -9.98
CA LEU A 98 -5.77 -14.81 -11.26
C LEU A 98 -5.11 -15.84 -12.18
N GLU A 99 -3.78 -16.01 -12.09
CA GLU A 99 -3.07 -17.09 -12.76
C GLU A 99 -3.42 -18.45 -12.13
N GLU A 100 -3.99 -19.34 -12.93
CA GLU A 100 -4.51 -20.62 -12.47
C GLU A 100 -3.42 -21.53 -11.85
N THR A 101 -2.19 -21.42 -12.33
CA THR A 101 -1.02 -22.13 -11.79
C THR A 101 -0.71 -21.70 -10.36
N ASN A 102 -0.78 -20.39 -10.07
CA ASN A 102 -0.56 -19.83 -8.75
C ASN A 102 -1.73 -20.17 -7.81
N TRP A 103 -2.97 -20.07 -8.31
CA TRP A 103 -4.17 -20.44 -7.58
C TRP A 103 -4.14 -21.88 -7.05
N LYS A 104 -3.84 -22.85 -7.91
CA LYS A 104 -3.75 -24.27 -7.51
C LYS A 104 -2.65 -24.52 -6.49
N LYS A 105 -1.47 -23.88 -6.66
CA LYS A 105 -0.36 -23.97 -5.70
C LYS A 105 -0.75 -23.39 -4.33
N TYR A 106 -1.41 -22.25 -4.34
CA TYR A 106 -1.91 -21.56 -3.16
C TYR A 106 -2.91 -22.43 -2.39
N GLN A 107 -3.97 -22.91 -3.05
CA GLN A 107 -4.98 -23.78 -2.43
C GLN A 107 -4.36 -25.04 -1.84
N LYS A 108 -3.45 -25.68 -2.58
CA LYS A 108 -2.73 -26.87 -2.12
C LYS A 108 -1.94 -26.60 -0.85
N LYS A 109 -1.16 -25.50 -0.77
CA LYS A 109 -0.37 -25.18 0.42
C LYS A 109 -1.25 -24.86 1.61
N VAL A 110 -2.32 -24.07 1.44
CA VAL A 110 -3.25 -23.77 2.55
C VAL A 110 -3.84 -25.06 3.11
N LEU A 111 -4.40 -25.92 2.25
CA LEU A 111 -5.03 -27.17 2.69
C LEU A 111 -4.01 -28.15 3.30
N SER A 112 -2.80 -28.26 2.73
CA SER A 112 -1.75 -29.11 3.29
C SER A 112 -1.31 -28.57 4.65
N TYR A 113 -1.11 -27.26 4.79
CA TYR A 113 -0.70 -26.65 6.05
C TYR A 113 -1.70 -26.91 7.17
N LEU A 114 -3.00 -26.72 6.91
CA LEU A 114 -4.06 -27.02 7.88
C LEU A 114 -4.06 -28.51 8.27
N LYS A 115 -3.90 -29.41 7.29
CA LYS A 115 -3.88 -30.85 7.52
C LYS A 115 -2.66 -31.30 8.33
N ASP A 116 -1.47 -30.89 7.92
CA ASP A 116 -0.19 -31.31 8.51
C ASP A 116 -0.07 -30.83 9.96
N ASN A 117 -0.62 -29.65 10.27
CA ASN A 117 -0.63 -29.07 11.61
C ASN A 117 -1.89 -29.44 12.43
N LYS A 118 -2.81 -30.24 11.88
CA LYS A 118 -4.09 -30.60 12.50
C LYS A 118 -4.91 -29.38 12.95
N ILE A 119 -4.87 -28.30 12.17
CA ILE A 119 -5.56 -27.05 12.45
C ILE A 119 -6.96 -27.11 11.85
N LYS A 120 -7.98 -26.83 12.68
CA LYS A 120 -9.36 -26.63 12.25
C LYS A 120 -9.75 -25.16 12.48
N PRO A 121 -9.68 -24.28 11.46
CA PRO A 121 -10.00 -22.87 11.59
C PRO A 121 -11.40 -22.67 12.17
N GLU A 122 -11.52 -21.84 13.19
CA GLU A 122 -12.80 -21.40 13.75
C GLU A 122 -13.28 -20.09 13.14
N ILE A 123 -12.33 -19.30 12.61
CA ILE A 123 -12.57 -18.04 11.94
C ILE A 123 -11.80 -18.03 10.62
N ILE A 124 -12.46 -17.60 9.55
CA ILE A 124 -11.85 -17.40 8.23
C ILE A 124 -12.03 -15.94 7.81
N LEU A 125 -10.91 -15.27 7.56
CA LEU A 125 -10.83 -13.87 7.16
C LEU A 125 -10.54 -13.78 5.66
N THR A 126 -11.28 -12.91 4.97
CA THR A 126 -11.14 -12.63 3.54
C THR A 126 -11.16 -11.13 3.28
N ASP A 127 -10.80 -10.73 2.06
CA ASP A 127 -11.01 -9.35 1.60
C ASP A 127 -12.51 -9.03 1.52
N LEU A 128 -12.85 -7.74 1.58
CA LEU A 128 -14.21 -7.26 1.40
C LEU A 128 -14.71 -7.45 -0.04
N HIS A 129 -13.81 -7.50 -1.03
CA HIS A 129 -14.21 -7.66 -2.43
C HIS A 129 -14.96 -9.00 -2.63
N PRO A 130 -16.24 -8.97 -3.02
CA PRO A 130 -17.10 -10.16 -2.99
C PRO A 130 -16.74 -11.21 -4.04
N LEU A 131 -16.11 -10.79 -5.14
CA LEU A 131 -15.79 -11.64 -6.29
C LEU A 131 -14.34 -12.15 -6.31
N TYR A 132 -13.50 -11.79 -5.33
CA TYR A 132 -12.14 -12.33 -5.30
C TYR A 132 -12.16 -13.85 -5.15
N LYS A 133 -11.27 -14.56 -5.86
CA LYS A 133 -11.11 -16.01 -5.74
C LYS A 133 -10.88 -16.44 -4.28
N THR A 134 -10.09 -15.67 -3.53
CA THR A 134 -9.85 -15.90 -2.09
C THR A 134 -11.12 -15.71 -1.26
N THR A 135 -11.96 -14.72 -1.57
CA THR A 135 -13.23 -14.47 -0.89
C THR A 135 -14.27 -15.56 -1.16
N VAL A 136 -14.43 -15.95 -2.43
CA VAL A 136 -15.36 -17.02 -2.83
C VAL A 136 -14.93 -18.34 -2.16
N TRP A 137 -13.66 -18.70 -2.28
CA TRP A 137 -13.13 -19.92 -1.66
C TRP A 137 -13.17 -19.87 -0.13
N GLY A 138 -12.92 -18.71 0.48
CA GLY A 138 -13.00 -18.54 1.94
C GLY A 138 -14.40 -18.79 2.49
N LYS A 139 -15.45 -18.39 1.76
CA LYS A 139 -16.85 -18.72 2.11
C LYS A 139 -17.10 -20.23 2.03
N GLU A 140 -16.56 -20.91 1.04
CA GLU A 140 -16.67 -22.38 0.91
C GLU A 140 -15.94 -23.10 2.05
N LEU A 141 -14.71 -22.69 2.36
CA LEU A 141 -13.95 -23.22 3.48
C LEU A 141 -14.67 -22.98 4.81
N ALA A 142 -15.30 -21.82 4.99
CA ALA A 142 -16.02 -21.51 6.22
C ALA A 142 -17.19 -22.48 6.43
N LYS A 143 -17.95 -22.79 5.37
CA LYS A 143 -18.98 -23.83 5.42
C LYS A 143 -18.39 -25.21 5.74
N LYS A 144 -17.29 -25.58 5.07
CA LYS A 144 -16.63 -26.88 5.26
C LYS A 144 -16.13 -27.11 6.68
N TYR A 145 -15.54 -26.10 7.31
CA TYR A 145 -14.98 -26.19 8.66
C TYR A 145 -15.98 -25.84 9.77
N ASN A 146 -17.19 -25.40 9.41
CA ASN A 146 -18.15 -24.79 10.32
C ASN A 146 -17.54 -23.59 11.07
N ALA A 147 -16.82 -22.75 10.32
CA ALA A 147 -16.10 -21.59 10.81
C ALA A 147 -16.89 -20.30 10.56
N LYS A 148 -16.68 -19.27 11.39
CA LYS A 148 -17.21 -17.93 11.15
C LYS A 148 -16.44 -17.26 10.01
N HIS A 149 -17.14 -16.83 8.96
CA HIS A 149 -16.55 -16.04 7.88
C HIS A 149 -16.66 -14.55 8.19
N ILE A 150 -15.55 -13.82 8.06
CA ILE A 150 -15.50 -12.36 8.26
C ILE A 150 -14.74 -11.73 7.09
N SER A 151 -15.36 -10.73 6.45
CA SER A 151 -14.72 -9.93 5.41
C SER A 151 -14.11 -8.67 6.02
N ILE A 152 -12.89 -8.33 5.61
CA ILE A 152 -12.12 -7.18 6.10
C ILE A 152 -11.80 -6.26 4.94
N GLN A 153 -12.01 -4.95 5.14
CA GLN A 153 -11.72 -3.95 4.13
C GLN A 153 -10.21 -3.91 3.81
N HIS A 154 -9.90 -3.89 2.51
CA HIS A 154 -8.54 -4.01 1.97
C HIS A 154 -7.51 -3.02 2.55
N HIS A 155 -7.87 -1.74 2.60
CA HIS A 155 -7.01 -0.67 3.11
C HIS A 155 -6.87 -0.70 4.63
N PHE A 156 -7.89 -1.19 5.35
CA PHE A 156 -7.76 -1.46 6.78
C PHE A 156 -6.72 -2.56 6.99
N ALA A 157 -6.80 -3.68 6.27
CA ALA A 157 -5.80 -4.72 6.37
C ALA A 157 -4.38 -4.20 6.08
N HIS A 158 -4.20 -3.33 5.08
CA HIS A 158 -2.92 -2.64 4.85
C HIS A 158 -2.42 -1.86 6.08
N ILE A 159 -3.27 -1.00 6.66
CA ILE A 159 -2.89 -0.19 7.82
C ILE A 159 -2.57 -1.04 9.04
N PHE A 160 -3.39 -2.05 9.32
CA PHE A 160 -3.15 -2.95 10.45
C PHE A 160 -1.95 -3.86 10.22
N SER A 161 -1.56 -4.14 8.97
CA SER A 161 -0.27 -4.78 8.66
C SER A 161 0.90 -3.91 9.12
N ALA A 162 0.88 -2.61 8.81
CA ALA A 162 1.92 -1.67 9.25
C ALA A 162 1.93 -1.45 10.77
N ILE A 163 0.76 -1.36 11.40
CA ILE A 163 0.63 -1.27 12.86
C ILE A 163 1.20 -2.52 13.54
N GLY A 164 0.82 -3.71 13.06
CA GLY A 164 1.33 -4.98 13.55
C GLY A 164 2.84 -5.09 13.38
N ASP A 165 3.36 -4.71 12.21
CA ASP A 165 4.80 -4.68 11.93
C ASP A 165 5.56 -3.76 12.90
N LYS A 166 5.02 -2.58 13.22
CA LYS A 166 5.63 -1.68 14.21
C LYS A 166 5.64 -2.30 15.61
N LEU A 167 4.53 -2.87 16.05
CA LEU A 167 4.43 -3.52 17.37
C LEU A 167 5.40 -4.69 17.51
N ILE A 168 5.60 -5.44 16.42
CA ILE A 168 6.59 -6.52 16.34
C ILE A 168 8.02 -5.97 16.47
N ASN A 169 8.36 -4.92 15.71
CA ASN A 169 9.68 -4.29 15.77
C ASN A 169 9.97 -3.58 17.10
N TYR A 170 8.93 -3.11 17.79
CA TYR A 170 9.03 -2.34 19.03
C TYR A 170 8.04 -2.88 20.09
N PRO A 171 8.31 -4.03 20.72
CA PRO A 171 7.34 -4.73 21.58
C PRO A 171 6.92 -3.95 22.84
N ASN A 172 7.78 -3.04 23.32
CA ASN A 172 7.48 -2.17 24.45
C ASN A 172 6.74 -0.88 24.03
N HIS A 173 6.47 -0.71 22.74
CA HIS A 173 5.75 0.45 22.22
C HIS A 173 4.25 0.29 22.47
N GLN A 174 3.67 1.28 23.15
CA GLN A 174 2.23 1.41 23.25
C GLN A 174 1.76 2.34 22.15
N LEU A 175 0.81 1.88 21.34
CA LEU A 175 0.19 2.73 20.35
C LEU A 175 -0.55 3.87 21.07
N PRO A 176 -0.40 5.11 20.58
CA PRO A 176 -1.23 6.22 21.01
C PRO A 176 -2.72 5.92 20.82
N ILE A 177 -3.57 6.68 21.51
CA ILE A 177 -5.03 6.53 21.40
C ILE A 177 -5.47 6.71 19.94
N THR A 178 -4.93 7.72 19.26
CA THR A 178 -5.29 8.01 17.89
C THR A 178 -4.12 7.73 16.96
N ASN A 179 -4.33 6.82 16.01
CA ASN A 179 -3.38 6.46 14.97
C ASN A 179 -3.90 6.87 13.59
N TYR A 180 -3.00 7.11 12.65
CA TYR A 180 -3.34 7.55 11.31
C TYR A 180 -2.58 6.71 10.28
N GLY A 181 -3.30 6.18 9.30
CA GLY A 181 -2.73 5.37 8.24
C GLY A 181 -3.00 5.95 6.87
N ILE A 182 -1.97 6.06 6.04
CA ILE A 182 -2.10 6.33 4.61
C ILE A 182 -2.04 4.98 3.88
N ALA A 183 -3.14 4.61 3.23
CA ALA A 183 -3.20 3.43 2.37
C ALA A 183 -3.03 3.87 0.90
N MET A 184 -1.86 3.57 0.34
CA MET A 184 -1.46 3.97 -1.00
C MET A 184 -1.40 2.75 -1.90
N ASP A 185 -2.40 2.58 -2.76
CA ASP A 185 -2.54 1.38 -3.58
C ASP A 185 -3.03 1.66 -5.01
N GLY A 186 -3.01 0.62 -5.85
CA GLY A 186 -3.57 0.65 -7.19
C GLY A 186 -5.09 0.50 -7.19
N THR A 187 -5.63 -0.48 -6.47
CA THR A 187 -7.05 -0.82 -6.54
C THR A 187 -7.46 -1.53 -5.25
N GLY A 188 -8.33 -0.90 -4.45
CA GLY A 188 -9.00 -1.58 -3.35
C GLY A 188 -10.49 -1.29 -3.33
N PHE A 189 -11.30 -2.29 -2.98
CA PHE A 189 -12.75 -2.14 -2.91
C PHE A 189 -13.14 -1.23 -1.74
N GLY A 190 -13.75 -0.09 -2.07
CA GLY A 190 -14.27 0.86 -1.10
C GLY A 190 -15.57 0.38 -0.48
N THR A 191 -15.90 0.89 0.71
CA THR A 191 -17.20 0.61 1.36
C THR A 191 -18.36 1.38 0.73
N ASP A 192 -18.06 2.29 -0.19
CA ASP A 192 -18.98 3.12 -0.97
C ASP A 192 -19.05 2.65 -2.44
N GLU A 193 -18.61 1.41 -2.73
CA GLU A 193 -18.55 0.78 -4.06
C GLU A 193 -17.62 1.49 -5.06
N LYS A 194 -16.84 2.48 -4.61
CA LYS A 194 -15.79 3.13 -5.40
C LYS A 194 -14.48 2.36 -5.29
N ILE A 195 -13.56 2.65 -6.22
CA ILE A 195 -12.20 2.08 -6.19
C ILE A 195 -11.28 3.01 -5.40
N TRP A 196 -10.89 2.58 -4.21
CA TRP A 196 -9.96 3.31 -3.36
C TRP A 196 -8.50 2.98 -3.71
N GLY A 197 -7.57 3.82 -3.24
CA GLY A 197 -6.12 3.59 -3.38
C GLY A 197 -5.25 4.80 -3.03
N GLY A 198 -5.84 5.81 -2.41
CA GLY A 198 -5.14 7.02 -1.97
C GLY A 198 -5.76 7.57 -0.71
N GLU A 199 -5.99 6.68 0.25
CA GLU A 199 -6.86 6.92 1.40
C GLU A 199 -6.07 7.24 2.65
N ILE A 200 -6.68 8.06 3.51
CA ILE A 200 -6.16 8.39 4.82
C ILE A 200 -7.23 8.04 5.85
N PHE A 201 -6.84 7.23 6.83
CA PHE A 201 -7.72 6.78 7.89
C PHE A 201 -7.20 7.19 9.25
N GLN A 202 -8.12 7.50 10.14
CA GLN A 202 -7.91 7.63 11.58
C GLN A 202 -8.42 6.35 12.26
N VAL A 203 -7.58 5.77 13.09
CA VAL A 203 -7.85 4.56 13.88
C VAL A 203 -7.77 4.96 15.35
N GLU A 204 -8.93 5.03 16.01
CA GLU A 204 -8.99 5.18 17.47
C GLU A 204 -8.75 3.81 18.09
N SER A 205 -7.80 3.74 19.02
CA SER A 205 -7.35 2.53 19.67
C SER A 205 -7.18 2.71 21.17
N ARG A 206 -7.68 1.78 21.97
CA ARG A 206 -7.45 1.76 23.43
C ARG A 206 -6.92 0.40 23.85
N LYS A 207 -5.74 0.37 24.48
CA LYS A 207 -5.06 -0.88 24.89
C LYS A 207 -4.93 -1.88 23.72
N ASN A 208 -4.45 -1.40 22.57
CA ASN A 208 -4.31 -2.19 21.33
C ASN A 208 -5.62 -2.83 20.84
N LYS A 209 -6.75 -2.18 21.09
CA LYS A 209 -8.04 -2.51 20.48
C LYS A 209 -8.56 -1.35 19.67
N ALA A 210 -8.96 -1.60 18.42
CA ALA A 210 -9.57 -0.60 17.57
C ALA A 210 -11.01 -0.34 18.02
N GLU A 211 -11.32 0.90 18.41
CA GLU A 211 -12.67 1.31 18.80
C GLU A 211 -13.43 1.88 17.60
N SER A 212 -12.75 2.61 16.72
CA SER A 212 -13.35 3.12 15.49
C SER A 212 -12.30 3.37 14.41
N ILE A 213 -12.72 3.25 13.16
CA ILE A 213 -11.90 3.57 11.98
C ILE A 213 -12.70 4.53 11.11
N LYS A 214 -12.11 5.67 10.79
CA LYS A 214 -12.75 6.74 10.01
C LYS A 214 -11.89 7.10 8.81
N ARG A 215 -12.50 7.14 7.63
CA ARG A 215 -11.87 7.71 6.43
C ARG A 215 -11.90 9.24 6.56
N ILE A 216 -10.73 9.86 6.71
CA ILE A 216 -10.57 11.29 7.00
C ILE A 216 -10.05 12.10 5.81
N GLY A 217 -9.50 11.43 4.80
CA GLY A 217 -9.13 12.08 3.56
C GLY A 217 -8.80 11.10 2.44
N HIS A 218 -8.75 11.62 1.22
CA HIS A 218 -8.40 10.84 0.04
C HIS A 218 -7.93 11.73 -1.12
N LEU A 219 -7.42 11.12 -2.19
CA LEU A 219 -7.21 11.82 -3.46
C LEU A 219 -8.54 12.14 -4.14
N GLU A 220 -8.58 13.23 -4.91
CA GLU A 220 -9.70 13.55 -5.80
C GLU A 220 -10.09 12.36 -6.67
N ASN A 221 -11.39 12.04 -6.69
CA ASN A 221 -11.90 10.97 -7.53
C ASN A 221 -11.72 11.30 -9.01
N GLN A 222 -11.17 10.34 -9.75
CA GLN A 222 -11.05 10.33 -11.20
C GLN A 222 -11.93 9.22 -11.76
N VAL A 223 -12.37 9.36 -13.02
CA VAL A 223 -13.21 8.35 -13.66
C VAL A 223 -12.36 7.32 -14.39
N MET A 224 -12.55 6.04 -14.07
CA MET A 224 -12.05 4.88 -14.79
C MET A 224 -13.04 4.49 -15.89
N ILE A 225 -12.78 5.00 -17.10
CA ILE A 225 -13.63 4.73 -18.27
C ILE A 225 -13.46 3.26 -18.69
N GLY A 226 -14.51 2.44 -18.54
CA GLY A 226 -14.48 1.01 -18.87
C GLY A 226 -13.88 0.11 -17.79
N GLY A 227 -13.80 0.56 -16.53
CA GLY A 227 -13.32 -0.25 -15.40
C GLY A 227 -11.88 -0.76 -15.61
N ASP A 228 -11.68 -2.08 -15.62
CA ASP A 228 -10.37 -2.72 -15.83
C ASP A 228 -9.70 -2.37 -17.17
N LEU A 229 -10.46 -1.91 -18.17
CA LEU A 229 -9.86 -1.33 -19.38
C LEU A 229 -9.03 -0.10 -19.07
N ALA A 230 -9.44 0.75 -18.11
CA ALA A 230 -8.66 1.91 -17.71
C ALA A 230 -7.35 1.54 -16.97
N VAL A 231 -7.29 0.35 -16.36
CA VAL A 231 -6.05 -0.18 -15.78
C VAL A 231 -5.11 -0.65 -16.89
N ARG A 232 -5.62 -1.36 -17.90
CA ARG A 232 -4.84 -1.87 -19.04
C ARG A 232 -4.40 -0.76 -20.00
N GLU A 233 -5.26 0.24 -20.19
CA GLU A 233 -5.10 1.40 -21.07
C GLU A 233 -5.20 2.73 -20.29
N PRO A 234 -4.12 3.16 -19.61
CA PRO A 234 -4.20 4.32 -18.72
C PRO A 234 -4.43 5.67 -19.42
N ALA A 235 -4.35 5.77 -20.75
CA ALA A 235 -4.78 6.97 -21.48
C ALA A 235 -6.27 7.28 -21.26
N ARG A 236 -7.10 6.29 -20.90
CA ARG A 236 -8.50 6.49 -20.48
C ARG A 236 -8.61 7.35 -19.22
N ILE A 237 -7.67 7.20 -18.29
CA ILE A 237 -7.61 8.00 -17.05
C ILE A 237 -7.11 9.41 -17.39
N VAL A 238 -6.12 9.53 -18.29
CA VAL A 238 -5.68 10.84 -18.79
C VAL A 238 -6.87 11.60 -19.38
N LEU A 239 -7.60 10.99 -20.31
CA LEU A 239 -8.81 11.56 -20.92
C LEU A 239 -9.82 12.06 -19.88
N SER A 240 -10.13 11.22 -18.89
CA SER A 240 -11.03 11.52 -17.78
C SER A 240 -10.60 12.75 -16.98
N ILE A 241 -9.31 12.86 -16.67
CA ILE A 241 -8.75 14.01 -15.94
C ILE A 241 -8.78 15.27 -16.80
N LEU A 242 -8.36 15.19 -18.06
CA LEU A 242 -8.35 16.35 -18.96
C LEU A 242 -9.75 16.91 -19.22
N ASN A 243 -10.76 16.05 -19.28
CA ASN A 243 -12.17 16.45 -19.48
C ASN A 243 -12.70 17.37 -18.37
N LYS A 244 -12.04 17.44 -17.20
CA LYS A 244 -12.44 18.33 -16.11
C LYS A 244 -12.12 19.81 -16.37
N PHE A 245 -11.18 20.11 -17.27
CA PHE A 245 -10.69 21.49 -17.45
C PHE A 245 -10.33 21.86 -18.90
N MET A 246 -10.50 20.96 -19.87
CA MET A 246 -10.20 21.20 -21.28
C MET A 246 -11.42 20.89 -22.16
N ASP A 247 -11.51 21.57 -23.30
CA ASP A 247 -12.49 21.23 -24.34
C ASP A 247 -12.07 19.99 -25.13
N LYS A 248 -13.04 19.36 -25.79
CA LYS A 248 -12.87 18.11 -26.55
C LYS A 248 -11.77 18.18 -27.61
N ILE A 249 -11.64 19.29 -28.34
CA ILE A 249 -10.68 19.43 -29.45
C ILE A 249 -9.27 19.45 -28.86
N SER A 250 -9.06 20.25 -27.82
CA SER A 250 -7.77 20.33 -27.13
C SER A 250 -7.36 19.00 -26.50
N ILE A 251 -8.31 18.25 -25.95
CA ILE A 251 -8.05 16.90 -25.41
C ILE A 251 -7.57 15.96 -26.52
N TYR A 252 -8.23 15.96 -27.68
CA TYR A 252 -7.89 15.04 -28.78
C TYR A 252 -6.43 15.21 -29.23
N GLN A 253 -5.89 16.43 -29.24
CA GLN A 253 -4.48 16.70 -29.58
C GLN A 253 -3.49 15.93 -28.68
N TYR A 254 -3.84 15.66 -27.41
CA TYR A 254 -3.01 14.86 -26.53
C TYR A 254 -3.24 13.35 -26.72
N MET A 255 -4.44 12.96 -27.16
CA MET A 255 -4.91 11.58 -27.25
C MET A 255 -4.71 10.94 -28.63
N GLU A 256 -4.48 11.71 -29.69
CA GLU A 256 -4.34 11.21 -31.08
C GLU A 256 -3.20 10.21 -31.25
N LYS A 257 -2.18 10.28 -30.40
CA LYS A 257 -1.07 9.32 -30.35
C LYS A 257 -1.45 7.96 -29.76
N PHE A 258 -2.60 7.88 -29.08
CA PHE A 258 -3.11 6.65 -28.44
C PHE A 258 -4.34 6.09 -29.14
N TYR A 259 -5.16 6.96 -29.72
CA TYR A 259 -6.46 6.61 -30.29
C TYR A 259 -6.69 7.29 -31.62
N THR A 260 -7.25 6.55 -32.59
CA THR A 260 -7.80 7.16 -33.80
C THR A 260 -8.97 8.08 -33.44
N SER A 261 -9.35 8.98 -34.36
CA SER A 261 -10.50 9.89 -34.13
C SER A 261 -11.77 9.14 -33.72
N ASN A 262 -12.10 8.06 -34.42
CA ASN A 262 -13.29 7.23 -34.10
C ASN A 262 -13.20 6.56 -32.72
N GLN A 263 -12.02 6.07 -32.33
CA GLN A 263 -11.82 5.47 -31.01
C GLN A 263 -11.94 6.52 -29.90
N PHE A 264 -11.34 7.70 -30.11
CA PHE A 264 -11.45 8.83 -29.18
C PHE A 264 -12.90 9.26 -29.00
N GLU A 265 -13.65 9.42 -30.09
CA GLU A 265 -15.08 9.77 -30.06
C GLU A 265 -15.91 8.78 -29.23
N LEU A 266 -15.67 7.48 -29.42
CA LEU A 266 -16.36 6.43 -28.67
C LEU A 266 -16.07 6.51 -27.17
N ILE A 267 -14.79 6.64 -26.78
CA ILE A 267 -14.38 6.69 -25.38
C ILE A 267 -14.84 8.01 -24.73
N TYR A 268 -14.77 9.12 -25.46
CA TYR A 268 -15.24 10.42 -24.99
C TYR A 268 -16.75 10.40 -24.74
N ASN A 269 -17.55 9.87 -25.66
CA ASN A 269 -18.99 9.72 -25.49
C ASN A 269 -19.34 8.76 -24.34
N GLN A 270 -18.56 7.68 -24.16
CA GLN A 270 -18.69 6.79 -23.01
C GLN A 270 -18.55 7.56 -21.68
N LEU A 271 -17.55 8.45 -21.59
CA LEU A 271 -17.35 9.32 -20.42
C LEU A 271 -18.52 10.29 -20.23
N GLN A 272 -18.96 11.00 -21.28
CA GLN A 272 -20.06 11.97 -21.19
C GLN A 272 -21.38 11.32 -20.75
N GLN A 273 -21.62 10.08 -21.15
CA GLN A 273 -22.81 9.31 -20.79
C GLN A 273 -22.66 8.57 -19.45
N ASN A 274 -21.49 8.66 -18.81
CA ASN A 274 -21.13 7.91 -17.60
C ASN A 274 -21.39 6.39 -17.73
N PHE A 275 -21.21 5.84 -18.93
CA PHE A 275 -21.49 4.42 -19.21
C PHE A 275 -20.27 3.55 -18.87
N ASN A 276 -20.44 2.56 -17.97
CA ASN A 276 -19.35 1.73 -17.46
C ASN A 276 -18.16 2.56 -16.93
N CYS A 277 -18.48 3.62 -16.20
CA CYS A 277 -17.53 4.56 -15.61
C CYS A 277 -17.54 4.39 -14.08
N LEU A 278 -16.40 4.01 -13.51
CA LEU A 278 -16.24 3.86 -12.06
C LEU A 278 -15.38 5.00 -11.52
N GLU A 279 -15.69 5.50 -10.33
CA GLU A 279 -14.84 6.50 -9.67
C GLU A 279 -13.70 5.83 -8.91
N THR A 280 -12.53 6.47 -8.95
CA THR A 280 -11.35 6.04 -8.20
C THR A 280 -10.58 7.18 -7.55
N SER A 281 -10.16 6.98 -6.30
CA SER A 281 -9.20 7.83 -5.57
C SER A 281 -7.79 7.23 -5.56
N SER A 282 -7.48 6.34 -6.50
CA SER A 282 -6.22 5.59 -6.52
C SER A 282 -5.00 6.43 -6.89
N ILE A 283 -3.98 6.40 -6.02
CA ILE A 283 -2.66 6.98 -6.32
C ILE A 283 -2.04 6.25 -7.51
N GLY A 284 -2.19 4.92 -7.58
CA GLY A 284 -1.64 4.14 -8.69
C GLY A 284 -2.21 4.59 -10.04
N ARG A 285 -3.53 4.79 -10.13
CA ARG A 285 -4.20 5.26 -11.35
C ARG A 285 -3.80 6.68 -11.75
N VAL A 286 -3.64 7.57 -10.78
CA VAL A 286 -3.14 8.93 -11.02
C VAL A 286 -1.71 8.91 -11.54
N LEU A 287 -0.81 8.13 -10.94
CA LEU A 287 0.57 8.00 -11.39
C LEU A 287 0.70 7.29 -12.74
N ASP A 288 -0.19 6.33 -13.05
CA ASP A 288 -0.28 5.74 -14.39
C ASP A 288 -0.55 6.82 -15.44
N ALA A 289 -1.53 7.68 -15.18
CA ALA A 289 -1.86 8.79 -16.07
C ALA A 289 -0.71 9.80 -16.22
N VAL A 290 0.02 10.11 -15.13
CA VAL A 290 1.22 10.96 -15.20
C VAL A 290 2.30 10.34 -16.09
N SER A 291 2.59 9.04 -15.90
CA SER A 291 3.61 8.32 -16.67
C SER A 291 3.34 8.33 -18.17
N ILE A 292 2.08 8.08 -18.55
CA ILE A 292 1.64 8.11 -19.94
C ILE A 292 1.64 9.52 -20.52
N LEU A 293 1.17 10.51 -19.76
CA LEU A 293 1.14 11.90 -20.20
C LEU A 293 2.55 12.40 -20.53
N LEU A 294 3.51 12.13 -19.63
CA LEU A 294 4.90 12.51 -19.82
C LEU A 294 5.62 11.65 -20.88
N GLY A 295 5.08 10.49 -21.22
CA GLY A 295 5.60 9.61 -22.28
C GLY A 295 6.67 8.64 -21.80
N PHE A 296 6.66 8.28 -20.52
CA PHE A 296 7.54 7.24 -19.97
C PHE A 296 7.00 5.83 -20.20
N CYS A 297 5.67 5.69 -20.34
CA CYS A 297 5.00 4.43 -20.61
C CYS A 297 4.06 4.57 -21.82
N GLY A 298 3.89 3.46 -22.56
CA GLY A 298 2.87 3.36 -23.61
C GLY A 298 1.46 3.15 -23.04
N ASN A 299 0.45 3.17 -23.90
CA ASN A 299 -0.96 2.97 -23.52
C ASN A 299 -1.37 1.52 -23.29
N VAL A 300 -0.45 0.56 -23.38
CA VAL A 300 -0.75 -0.84 -23.03
C VAL A 300 0.28 -1.28 -22.02
N ARG A 301 -0.19 -1.63 -20.82
CA ARG A 301 0.67 -2.17 -19.77
C ARG A 301 1.17 -3.57 -20.15
N LYS A 302 2.47 -3.78 -20.06
CA LYS A 302 3.15 -5.08 -20.22
C LYS A 302 3.20 -5.89 -18.93
N TYR A 303 3.13 -5.22 -17.77
CA TYR A 303 3.07 -5.85 -16.45
C TYR A 303 2.39 -4.93 -15.41
N LYS A 304 2.02 -5.49 -14.25
CA LYS A 304 1.12 -4.90 -13.25
C LYS A 304 1.46 -3.48 -12.78
N HIS A 305 2.74 -3.12 -12.69
CA HIS A 305 3.20 -1.82 -12.15
C HIS A 305 3.99 -0.97 -13.17
N GLU A 306 3.99 -1.35 -14.45
CA GLU A 306 4.88 -0.76 -15.46
C GLU A 306 4.89 0.78 -15.49
N PRO A 307 3.75 1.49 -15.55
CA PRO A 307 3.79 2.94 -15.68
C PRO A 307 4.40 3.62 -14.46
N ILE A 308 4.13 3.11 -13.26
CA ILE A 308 4.64 3.66 -11.99
C ILE A 308 6.13 3.37 -11.86
N ASP A 309 6.56 2.15 -12.16
CA ASP A 309 7.97 1.76 -12.10
C ASP A 309 8.82 2.58 -13.08
N LEU A 310 8.32 2.79 -14.30
CA LEU A 310 8.99 3.64 -15.29
C LEU A 310 8.97 5.12 -14.90
N LEU A 311 7.89 5.61 -14.30
CA LEU A 311 7.81 6.99 -13.81
C LEU A 311 8.85 7.23 -12.71
N GLU A 312 8.91 6.35 -11.71
CA GLU A 312 9.86 6.44 -10.60
C GLU A 312 11.31 6.35 -11.11
N LYS A 313 11.61 5.33 -11.93
CA LYS A 313 12.97 5.11 -12.47
C LYS A 313 13.50 6.30 -13.27
N ASN A 314 12.63 7.01 -13.98
CA ASN A 314 13.01 8.16 -14.80
C ASN A 314 12.94 9.49 -14.04
N SER A 315 12.52 9.50 -12.78
CA SER A 315 12.39 10.73 -11.99
C SER A 315 13.74 11.24 -11.50
N THR A 316 13.89 12.57 -11.45
CA THR A 316 15.08 13.25 -10.91
C THR A 316 14.72 14.14 -9.73
N LEU A 317 15.04 15.44 -9.79
CA LEU A 317 14.70 16.41 -8.76
C LEU A 317 13.39 17.14 -9.10
N PRO A 318 12.47 17.30 -8.14
CA PRO A 318 11.21 17.99 -8.41
C PRO A 318 11.43 19.48 -8.71
N TYR A 319 10.46 20.09 -9.37
CA TYR A 319 10.26 21.53 -9.33
C TYR A 319 9.59 21.91 -8.00
N SER A 320 9.85 23.12 -7.51
CA SER A 320 9.40 23.59 -6.20
C SER A 320 8.26 24.62 -6.25
N ASP A 321 7.81 24.98 -7.46
CA ASP A 321 6.80 26.01 -7.72
C ASP A 321 5.35 25.49 -7.72
N LEU A 322 5.15 24.17 -7.62
CA LEU A 322 3.83 23.57 -7.44
C LEU A 322 3.62 23.14 -5.99
N LYS A 323 2.48 23.53 -5.41
CA LYS A 323 2.07 23.12 -4.06
C LYS A 323 0.77 22.32 -4.05
N PRO A 324 0.64 21.30 -3.18
CA PRO A 324 -0.58 20.53 -3.00
C PRO A 324 -1.79 21.42 -2.74
N LYS A 325 -2.88 21.19 -3.48
CA LYS A 325 -4.15 21.85 -3.23
C LYS A 325 -5.09 20.87 -2.52
N ILE A 326 -5.42 21.19 -1.27
CA ILE A 326 -6.30 20.39 -0.42
C ILE A 326 -7.57 21.18 -0.14
N ILE A 327 -8.73 20.57 -0.39
CA ILE A 327 -10.03 21.10 0.02
C ILE A 327 -10.60 20.25 1.18
N PHE A 328 -11.58 20.78 1.89
CA PHE A 328 -12.35 20.03 2.87
C PHE A 328 -13.78 19.92 2.37
N ASP A 329 -14.27 18.69 2.22
CA ASP A 329 -15.65 18.40 1.91
C ASP A 329 -16.47 18.44 3.20
N GLU A 330 -17.32 19.45 3.35
CA GLU A 330 -18.16 19.64 4.54
C GLU A 330 -19.24 18.57 4.71
N LYS A 331 -19.69 17.94 3.61
CA LYS A 331 -20.73 16.91 3.63
C LYS A 331 -20.15 15.58 4.07
N GLU A 332 -19.00 15.21 3.52
CA GLU A 332 -18.33 13.95 3.86
C GLU A 332 -17.41 14.07 5.08
N LYS A 333 -17.11 15.30 5.53
CA LYS A 333 -16.14 15.61 6.60
C LYS A 333 -14.77 15.01 6.32
N LYS A 334 -14.30 15.16 5.08
CA LYS A 334 -13.02 14.60 4.58
C LYS A 334 -12.18 15.65 3.89
N HIS A 335 -10.87 15.52 4.01
CA HIS A 335 -9.93 16.29 3.20
C HIS A 335 -9.69 15.62 1.84
N ILE A 336 -9.73 16.40 0.76
CA ILE A 336 -9.52 15.90 -0.59
C ILE A 336 -8.27 16.57 -1.18
N LEU A 337 -7.27 15.76 -1.53
CA LEU A 337 -6.11 16.22 -2.30
C LEU A 337 -6.49 16.29 -3.77
N LEU A 338 -6.61 17.51 -4.31
CA LEU A 338 -6.93 17.73 -5.70
C LEU A 338 -5.78 17.29 -6.59
N THR A 339 -6.08 16.46 -7.59
CA THR A 339 -5.10 15.98 -8.57
C THR A 339 -5.28 16.66 -9.92
N THR A 340 -6.46 17.19 -10.24
CA THR A 340 -6.68 17.99 -11.46
C THR A 340 -5.67 19.16 -11.62
N PRO A 341 -5.39 19.99 -10.58
CA PRO A 341 -4.39 21.05 -10.67
C PRO A 341 -2.96 20.57 -10.95
N LEU A 342 -2.63 19.34 -10.54
CA LEU A 342 -1.34 18.73 -10.90
C LEU A 342 -1.26 18.51 -12.42
N PHE A 343 -2.33 18.03 -13.06
CA PHE A 343 -2.35 17.82 -14.50
C PHE A 343 -2.34 19.13 -15.29
N GLU A 344 -3.06 20.16 -14.83
CA GLU A 344 -2.95 21.52 -15.38
C GLU A 344 -1.50 22.01 -15.38
N TYR A 345 -0.80 21.83 -14.26
CA TYR A 345 0.61 22.20 -14.14
C TYR A 345 1.49 21.38 -15.09
N LEU A 346 1.31 20.05 -15.15
CA LEU A 346 2.11 19.17 -16.01
C LEU A 346 1.96 19.55 -17.49
N LEU A 347 0.75 19.89 -17.95
CA LEU A 347 0.49 20.30 -19.33
C LEU A 347 1.08 21.66 -19.66
N LYS A 348 0.86 22.65 -18.79
CA LYS A 348 1.45 23.99 -18.94
C LYS A 348 2.98 23.93 -19.06
N ASN A 349 3.59 22.95 -18.39
CA ASN A 349 5.03 22.78 -18.33
C ASN A 349 5.54 21.61 -19.18
N ILE A 350 4.73 21.02 -20.08
CA ILE A 350 5.06 19.75 -20.76
C ILE A 350 6.36 19.78 -21.60
N LYS A 351 6.78 20.98 -22.01
CA LYS A 351 8.02 21.24 -22.76
C LYS A 351 9.27 21.32 -21.86
N LYS A 352 9.12 21.40 -20.53
CA LYS A 352 10.22 21.34 -19.57
C LYS A 352 10.74 19.91 -19.42
N ASP A 353 11.77 19.73 -18.59
CA ASP A 353 12.34 18.42 -18.31
C ASP A 353 11.29 17.49 -17.66
N LYS A 354 10.86 16.50 -18.45
CA LYS A 354 9.87 15.49 -18.05
C LYS A 354 10.30 14.66 -16.86
N ARG A 355 11.60 14.43 -16.66
CA ARG A 355 12.13 13.68 -15.51
C ARG A 355 11.90 14.44 -14.21
N ARG A 356 12.05 15.77 -14.26
CA ARG A 356 11.73 16.66 -13.14
C ARG A 356 10.22 16.78 -12.92
N LEU A 357 9.42 16.81 -13.98
CA LEU A 357 7.95 16.79 -13.87
C LEU A 357 7.44 15.49 -13.21
N ALA A 358 8.03 14.34 -13.56
CA ALA A 358 7.72 13.05 -12.94
C ALA A 358 8.02 13.05 -11.42
N ALA A 359 9.18 13.60 -11.03
CA ALA A 359 9.51 13.79 -9.63
C ALA A 359 8.52 14.76 -8.95
N THR A 360 8.17 15.86 -9.62
CA THR A 360 7.23 16.87 -9.10
C THR A 360 5.86 16.27 -8.79
N ALA A 361 5.33 15.41 -9.68
CA ALA A 361 4.05 14.75 -9.47
C ALA A 361 4.04 13.81 -8.26
N GLN A 362 5.09 13.00 -8.09
CA GLN A 362 5.23 12.11 -6.93
C GLN A 362 5.41 12.90 -5.63
N PHE A 363 6.21 13.97 -5.65
CA PHE A 363 6.37 14.86 -4.49
C PHE A 363 5.08 15.61 -4.15
N TYR A 364 4.30 16.06 -5.13
CA TYR A 364 3.00 16.70 -4.92
C TYR A 364 2.05 15.78 -4.14
N ILE A 365 1.98 14.49 -4.53
CA ILE A 365 1.15 13.51 -3.82
C ILE A 365 1.68 13.27 -2.41
N ALA A 366 2.99 13.06 -2.26
CA ALA A 366 3.61 12.80 -0.96
C ALA A 366 3.42 13.98 0.03
N GLU A 367 3.66 15.22 -0.42
CA GLU A 367 3.48 16.44 0.37
C GLU A 367 1.99 16.64 0.72
N GLY A 368 1.08 16.44 -0.24
CA GLY A 368 -0.35 16.58 -0.01
C GLY A 368 -0.93 15.58 0.98
N LEU A 369 -0.53 14.30 0.89
CA LEU A 369 -0.96 13.28 1.85
C LEU A 369 -0.46 13.58 3.27
N TYR A 370 0.79 14.05 3.38
CA TYR A 370 1.36 14.47 4.67
C TYR A 370 0.64 15.70 5.24
N GLU A 371 0.32 16.69 4.40
CA GLU A 371 -0.43 17.87 4.84
C GLU A 371 -1.83 17.51 5.36
N ILE A 372 -2.51 16.52 4.75
CA ILE A 372 -3.79 16.03 5.28
C ILE A 372 -3.60 15.38 6.65
N LEU A 373 -2.57 14.53 6.83
CA LEU A 373 -2.26 13.95 8.14
C LEU A 373 -2.07 15.04 9.21
N LEU A 374 -1.32 16.10 8.89
CA LEU A 374 -1.10 17.21 9.81
C LEU A 374 -2.40 17.96 10.13
N LYS A 375 -3.26 18.23 9.14
CA LYS A 375 -4.56 18.91 9.35
C LYS A 375 -5.49 18.13 10.26
N CYS A 376 -5.41 16.79 10.24
CA CYS A 376 -6.24 15.92 11.06
C CYS A 376 -5.66 15.60 12.45
N HIS A 377 -4.43 16.05 12.74
CA HIS A 377 -3.75 15.74 14.00
C HIS A 377 -4.09 16.79 15.10
N PRO A 378 -4.53 16.38 16.30
CA PRO A 378 -4.99 17.28 17.37
C PRO A 378 -3.98 18.35 17.77
N GLU A 379 -2.68 18.01 17.83
CA GLU A 379 -1.62 18.96 18.18
C GLU A 379 -1.39 20.04 17.11
N PHE A 380 -1.82 19.80 15.87
CA PHE A 380 -1.82 20.80 14.80
C PHE A 380 -3.11 21.63 14.81
N ILE A 381 -4.23 21.04 15.24
CA ILE A 381 -5.53 21.72 15.40
C ILE A 381 -5.49 22.73 16.56
N SER A 382 -4.75 22.44 17.64
CA SER A 382 -4.64 23.30 18.84
C SER A 382 -3.69 24.50 18.71
N GLY A 383 -3.12 24.75 17.52
CA GLY A 383 -2.40 25.99 17.24
C GLY A 383 -0.92 26.05 17.65
N SER A 384 -0.26 24.92 17.97
CA SER A 384 1.21 24.87 18.03
C SER A 384 1.81 25.03 16.63
N LYS A 385 1.86 26.29 16.17
CA LYS A 385 2.46 26.73 14.91
C LYS A 385 3.97 26.47 14.93
N LYS A 386 4.39 25.28 14.53
CA LYS A 386 5.63 25.08 13.78
C LYS A 386 5.49 23.79 12.99
N MET A 387 5.10 23.92 11.72
CA MET A 387 5.46 22.91 10.72
C MET A 387 6.95 22.63 10.92
N PRO A 388 7.38 21.37 11.12
CA PRO A 388 8.78 21.07 11.07
C PRO A 388 9.27 21.53 9.70
N LYS A 389 10.18 22.53 9.70
CA LYS A 389 10.82 23.01 8.48
C LYS A 389 11.29 21.76 7.73
N PRO A 390 11.08 21.65 6.40
CA PRO A 390 11.62 20.54 5.63
C PRO A 390 13.12 20.46 5.92
N ALA A 391 13.49 19.47 6.74
CA ALA A 391 14.86 19.22 7.08
C ALA A 391 15.47 18.61 5.82
N TYR A 392 16.05 19.47 4.99
CA TYR A 392 17.10 19.05 4.10
C TYR A 392 18.18 18.43 4.98
N TRP A 393 18.29 17.10 4.94
CA TRP A 393 19.45 16.33 5.35
C TRP A 393 20.07 16.67 6.73
N THR A 394 19.26 16.77 7.80
CA THR A 394 19.82 16.83 9.16
C THR A 394 19.11 15.89 10.12
N SER A 395 19.92 15.12 10.84
CA SER A 395 19.70 13.88 11.59
C SER A 395 18.81 13.93 12.85
N ARG A 396 17.86 14.87 12.95
CA ARG A 396 16.80 14.81 13.97
C ARG A 396 15.49 14.44 13.28
N GLN A 397 15.30 13.14 13.03
CA GLN A 397 14.04 12.59 12.54
C GLN A 397 12.94 12.96 13.53
N VAL A 398 12.02 13.84 13.12
CA VAL A 398 10.70 13.90 13.75
C VAL A 398 10.13 12.50 13.63
N ARG A 399 9.80 11.84 14.73
CA ARG A 399 9.12 10.55 14.72
C ARG A 399 7.69 10.79 15.13
N HIS A 400 6.76 10.49 14.24
CA HIS A 400 5.35 10.46 14.57
C HIS A 400 5.02 9.03 14.96
N ASP A 401 4.83 8.79 16.25
CA ASP A 401 4.62 7.44 16.73
C ASP A 401 3.28 6.81 16.31
N ASN A 402 2.40 7.64 15.76
CA ASN A 402 1.04 7.29 15.38
C ASN A 402 0.78 7.36 13.87
N PHE A 403 1.76 7.66 13.01
CA PHE A 403 1.56 7.75 11.56
C PHE A 403 2.12 6.53 10.83
N PHE A 404 1.33 5.95 9.94
CA PHE A 404 1.66 4.71 9.22
C PHE A 404 1.43 4.87 7.70
N ILE A 405 2.24 4.20 6.90
CA ILE A 405 2.04 4.03 5.45
C ILE A 405 2.02 2.55 5.09
N SER A 406 1.12 2.17 4.19
CA SER A 406 1.06 0.82 3.60
C SER A 406 0.34 0.86 2.25
N GLY A 407 0.22 -0.28 1.57
CA GLY A 407 -0.33 -0.42 0.23
C GLY A 407 0.76 -0.59 -0.83
N GLY A 408 0.40 -1.06 -2.03
CA GLY A 408 1.36 -1.38 -3.09
C GLY A 408 2.26 -0.20 -3.48
N ILE A 409 1.71 1.02 -3.50
CA ILE A 409 2.43 2.26 -3.84
C ILE A 409 3.36 2.72 -2.71
N ALA A 410 3.23 2.20 -1.48
CA ALA A 410 4.19 2.47 -0.41
C ALA A 410 5.59 1.89 -0.68
N ASN A 411 5.76 1.11 -1.75
CA ASN A 411 7.07 0.69 -2.26
C ASN A 411 7.72 1.73 -3.18
N ASN A 412 6.98 2.74 -3.65
CA ASN A 412 7.55 3.84 -4.43
C ASN A 412 8.50 4.64 -3.56
N LYS A 413 9.79 4.67 -3.90
CA LYS A 413 10.83 5.22 -3.03
C LYS A 413 10.75 6.72 -2.89
N ILE A 414 10.29 7.44 -3.91
CA ILE A 414 10.18 8.90 -3.86
C ILE A 414 9.12 9.31 -2.83
N ILE A 415 7.93 8.71 -2.91
CA ILE A 415 6.82 8.99 -2.00
C ILE A 415 7.16 8.51 -0.58
N SER A 416 7.58 7.25 -0.44
CA SER A 416 7.86 6.66 0.87
C SER A 416 9.05 7.32 1.58
N SER A 417 10.16 7.62 0.88
CA SER A 417 11.31 8.30 1.50
C SER A 417 10.94 9.70 2.00
N PHE A 418 10.07 10.43 1.28
CA PHE A 418 9.56 11.71 1.76
C PHE A 418 8.76 11.51 3.06
N LEU A 419 7.78 10.62 3.07
CA LEU A 419 6.93 10.39 4.26
C LEU A 419 7.73 9.87 5.46
N GLU A 420 8.66 8.93 5.23
CA GLU A 420 9.54 8.39 6.26
C GLU A 420 10.51 9.46 6.81
N SER A 421 11.01 10.37 5.96
CA SER A 421 11.82 11.51 6.42
C SER A 421 11.04 12.46 7.35
N LYS A 422 9.71 12.42 7.27
CA LYS A 422 8.79 13.17 8.13
C LYS A 422 8.35 12.41 9.37
N GLY A 423 8.82 11.18 9.56
CA GLY A 423 8.51 10.36 10.73
C GLY A 423 7.34 9.41 10.57
N VAL A 424 6.81 9.23 9.36
CA VAL A 424 5.75 8.27 9.08
C VAL A 424 6.33 6.86 8.99
N TYR A 425 5.74 5.90 9.70
CA TYR A 425 6.22 4.53 9.74
C TYR A 425 5.79 3.71 8.52
N GLY A 426 6.75 3.13 7.79
CA GLY A 426 6.48 2.08 6.81
C GLY A 426 6.99 0.72 7.28
N SER A 427 6.26 -0.36 6.94
CA SER A 427 6.61 -1.72 7.33
C SER A 427 8.04 -2.11 6.95
N LYS A 428 8.69 -2.92 7.81
CA LYS A 428 10.08 -3.37 7.67
C LYS A 428 10.22 -4.88 7.57
N LEU A 429 9.35 -5.64 8.24
CA LEU A 429 9.35 -7.11 8.28
C LEU A 429 8.28 -7.69 7.36
N THR A 430 7.12 -7.04 7.26
CA THR A 430 6.03 -7.42 6.37
C THR A 430 6.09 -6.64 5.05
N PRO A 431 5.71 -7.27 3.92
CA PRO A 431 5.53 -6.54 2.67
C PRO A 431 4.50 -5.42 2.84
N ARG A 432 4.78 -4.25 2.27
CA ARG A 432 3.87 -3.09 2.29
C ARG A 432 2.66 -3.26 1.39
N GLY A 433 2.83 -3.99 0.28
CA GLY A 433 1.77 -4.27 -0.69
C GLY A 433 0.92 -5.48 -0.31
N ASP A 434 0.12 -5.97 -1.28
CA ASP A 434 -0.91 -6.99 -1.04
C ASP A 434 -0.39 -8.31 -0.43
N ALA A 435 0.89 -8.60 -0.63
CA ALA A 435 1.56 -9.73 0.00
C ALA A 435 1.52 -9.68 1.54
N GLY A 436 1.27 -8.52 2.16
CA GLY A 436 1.10 -8.35 3.61
C GLY A 436 -0.36 -8.39 4.11
N ILE A 437 -1.36 -8.51 3.22
CA ILE A 437 -2.78 -8.35 3.59
C ILE A 437 -3.26 -9.44 4.55
N SER A 438 -2.88 -10.71 4.37
CA SER A 438 -3.36 -11.76 5.29
C SER A 438 -2.87 -11.56 6.72
N PHE A 439 -1.65 -11.02 6.89
CA PHE A 439 -1.13 -10.65 8.20
C PHE A 439 -1.94 -9.49 8.79
N GLY A 440 -2.15 -8.44 7.99
CA GLY A 440 -2.98 -7.30 8.36
C GLY A 440 -4.43 -7.65 8.73
N GLN A 441 -5.04 -8.62 8.04
CA GLN A 441 -6.35 -9.18 8.37
C GLN A 441 -6.39 -9.79 9.78
N ILE A 442 -5.37 -10.57 10.14
CA ILE A 442 -5.25 -11.13 11.50
C ILE A 442 -5.10 -10.00 12.53
N ILE A 443 -4.18 -9.06 12.30
CA ILE A 443 -3.95 -7.97 13.25
C ILE A 443 -5.23 -7.13 13.41
N TYR A 444 -5.90 -6.77 12.31
CA TYR A 444 -7.20 -6.11 12.37
C TYR A 444 -8.21 -6.89 13.22
N HIS A 445 -8.33 -8.20 13.01
CA HIS A 445 -9.25 -9.02 13.76
C HIS A 445 -8.89 -9.11 15.25
N LEU A 446 -7.61 -9.20 15.60
CA LEU A 446 -7.17 -9.25 17.00
C LEU A 446 -7.34 -7.90 17.73
N PHE A 447 -7.35 -6.80 16.98
CA PHE A 447 -7.65 -5.47 17.49
C PHE A 447 -9.14 -5.21 17.71
N ASN A 448 -10.06 -5.93 17.05
CA ASN A 448 -11.52 -5.76 17.22
C ASN A 448 -12.09 -6.80 18.19
#